data_AF-A0A1J5DRA5-F1
#
_entry.id   AF-A0A1J5DRA5-F1
#
_cell.length_a   1.000
_cell.length_b   1.000
_cell.length_c   1.000
_cell.angle_alpha   90.00
_cell.angle_beta   90.00
_cell.angle_gamma   90.00
#
_symmetry.space_group_name_H-M   'P 1'
#
loop_
_entity.id
_entity.type
_entity.pdbx_description
1 polymer ?
#
loop_
_entity_poly.entity_id
_entity_poly.type
_entity_poly.pdbx_seq_one_letter_code
_entity_poly.pdbx_strand_id
1 'polypeptide(L)'
;MKENIDREAVAERLGLNSSQKAGRRLWKWIITFLAALILAAAGIWISRNKTEQKVSYLTEAARKGDLTMTVSATGTLQPTKQVDVGSEISGTIREVLVDFNSVVKAGQVMARLDTNRLEAQVQQAEANLTVARAKVPLAMATVEETSAKLSRFEHVRALSGGKVPSPQEMESAVASLARARAEETAALASVSQNEAALKALKTDLSKASIISPINGIVLKRAVDPGQTVAATFQTPVLFTIAEDLTQMELNVDVDEADVGKVRGDQEATFTVDAYPDQRFPGRVTQVRYGSQTVEGVVTYRAVIEVKNPQMLLRPGMTATAEIVIEKVESALLAPNSALRYEPPAANTLPSGGASFVSKLFPRPPSSRSRRPAIKRSGKNQAVYVLEKGEPRPIQVIVGATDGQWTQVIKGDIETGAPLVIGQVSRK
;
A
#
# COMPACT_ATOMS: atom_id res chain seq x y z
N MET A 1 -80.08 67.60 -3.56
CA MET A 1 -81.07 68.04 -2.58
C MET A 1 -82.01 66.87 -2.38
N LYS A 2 -81.95 66.21 -1.20
CA LYS A 2 -82.96 65.28 -0.66
C LYS A 2 -83.21 64.00 -1.49
N GLU A 3 -83.59 62.83 -0.99
CA GLU A 3 -83.87 62.22 0.32
C GLU A 3 -84.27 60.79 -0.12
N ASN A 4 -83.52 59.77 0.31
CA ASN A 4 -83.98 58.78 1.30
C ASN A 4 -85.29 58.08 0.90
N ILE A 5 -85.25 56.74 0.75
CA ILE A 5 -85.89 55.78 1.70
C ILE A 5 -87.35 55.51 1.28
N ASP A 6 -87.91 54.32 1.26
CA ASP A 6 -87.49 52.99 1.69
C ASP A 6 -88.23 51.97 0.84
N ARG A 7 -87.58 50.85 0.57
CA ARG A 7 -88.24 49.65 0.04
C ARG A 7 -88.93 48.92 1.19
N GLU A 8 -90.05 49.47 1.65
CA GLU A 8 -91.18 48.63 2.05
C GLU A 8 -91.65 47.83 0.82
N ALA A 9 -92.07 46.58 1.06
CA ALA A 9 -92.26 45.51 0.08
C ALA A 9 -90.92 44.98 -0.43
N VAL A 10 -90.38 43.87 0.09
CA VAL A 10 -90.81 42.52 -0.33
C VAL A 10 -90.60 41.46 0.78
N ALA A 11 -90.23 41.82 2.00
CA ALA A 11 -90.05 40.85 3.10
C ALA A 11 -91.30 40.59 3.96
N GLU A 12 -92.48 40.92 3.44
CA GLU A 12 -93.77 40.45 3.97
C GLU A 12 -94.13 39.14 3.25
N ARG A 13 -93.82 37.98 3.87
CA ARG A 13 -94.60 36.74 3.69
C ARG A 13 -94.19 35.49 4.45
N LEU A 14 -93.27 35.55 5.41
CA LEU A 14 -93.07 34.43 6.33
C LEU A 14 -93.10 34.96 7.75
N GLY A 15 -94.34 35.16 8.22
CA GLY A 15 -94.62 35.56 9.58
C GLY A 15 -94.07 34.56 10.57
N LEU A 16 -93.35 35.08 11.56
CA LEU A 16 -93.50 34.79 12.98
C LEU A 16 -92.59 35.75 13.72
N ASN A 17 -93.17 36.86 14.19
CA ASN A 17 -92.58 37.72 15.20
C ASN A 17 -93.43 37.57 16.48
N SER A 18 -92.85 36.95 17.50
CA SER A 18 -93.25 37.12 18.90
C SER A 18 -91.98 36.92 19.73
N SER A 19 -91.35 38.01 20.15
CA SER A 19 -91.63 38.71 21.39
C SER A 19 -90.88 38.11 22.60
N GLN A 20 -90.03 38.99 23.14
CA GLN A 20 -89.70 39.19 24.54
C GLN A 20 -89.08 38.03 25.36
N LYS A 21 -87.78 38.25 25.64
CA LYS A 21 -87.27 38.51 26.99
C LYS A 21 -87.92 37.69 28.12
N ALA A 22 -87.53 36.43 28.24
CA ALA A 22 -87.49 35.72 29.51
C ALA A 22 -86.32 34.71 29.48
N GLY A 23 -85.38 34.79 30.44
CA GLY A 23 -84.35 33.74 30.53
C GLY A 23 -82.97 34.09 31.09
N ARG A 24 -82.76 35.24 31.76
CA ARG A 24 -81.46 35.58 32.39
C ARG A 24 -81.00 34.60 33.50
N ARG A 25 -81.85 33.65 33.93
CA ARG A 25 -81.50 32.59 34.90
C ARG A 25 -81.12 31.26 34.25
N LEU A 26 -81.66 30.93 33.08
CA LEU A 26 -81.30 29.71 32.32
C LEU A 26 -79.94 29.85 31.62
N TRP A 27 -79.56 31.06 31.21
CA TRP A 27 -78.27 31.29 30.54
C TRP A 27 -77.06 31.07 31.47
N LYS A 28 -77.20 31.33 32.78
CA LYS A 28 -76.13 31.04 33.76
C LYS A 28 -75.91 29.54 33.98
N TRP A 29 -76.95 28.72 33.85
CA TRP A 29 -76.86 27.26 33.93
C TRP A 29 -76.27 26.65 32.64
N ILE A 30 -76.57 27.26 31.48
CA ILE A 30 -75.95 26.86 30.21
C ILE A 30 -74.45 27.18 30.20
N ILE A 31 -74.02 28.34 30.72
CA ILE A 31 -72.60 28.71 30.77
C ILE A 31 -71.82 27.83 31.76
N THR A 32 -72.40 27.47 32.90
CA THR A 32 -71.75 26.57 33.87
C THR A 32 -71.68 25.13 33.35
N PHE A 33 -72.71 24.66 32.65
CA PHE A 33 -72.68 23.37 31.97
C PHE A 33 -71.65 23.35 30.83
N LEU A 34 -71.55 24.43 30.05
CA LEU A 34 -70.54 24.57 28.99
C LEU A 34 -69.11 24.61 29.55
N ALA A 35 -68.89 25.31 30.67
CA ALA A 35 -67.59 25.37 31.34
C ALA A 35 -67.19 24.01 31.94
N ALA A 36 -68.14 23.28 32.54
CA ALA A 36 -67.91 21.92 33.02
C ALA A 36 -67.62 20.96 31.86
N LEU A 37 -68.29 21.14 30.71
CA LEU A 37 -68.07 20.33 29.51
C LEU A 37 -66.72 20.65 28.84
N ILE A 38 -66.26 21.90 28.89
CA ILE A 38 -64.92 22.30 28.44
C ILE A 38 -63.85 21.77 29.41
N LEU A 39 -64.08 21.78 30.72
CA LEU A 39 -63.15 21.20 31.70
C LEU A 39 -63.11 19.67 31.62
N ALA A 40 -64.24 19.01 31.36
CA ALA A 40 -64.30 17.57 31.10
C ALA A 40 -63.63 17.23 29.76
N ALA A 41 -63.86 18.03 28.71
CA ALA A 41 -63.17 17.86 27.42
C ALA A 41 -61.67 18.14 27.54
N ALA A 42 -61.24 19.13 28.32
CA ALA A 42 -59.83 19.40 28.62
C ALA A 42 -59.20 18.28 29.48
N GLY A 43 -59.94 17.75 30.46
CA GLY A 43 -59.52 16.61 31.27
C GLY A 43 -59.38 15.32 30.44
N ILE A 44 -60.30 15.08 29.51
CA ILE A 44 -60.26 13.96 28.56
C ILE A 44 -59.16 14.20 27.51
N TRP A 45 -58.93 15.42 27.06
CA TRP A 45 -57.87 15.74 26.09
C TRP A 45 -56.48 15.63 26.71
N ILE A 46 -56.32 16.03 27.98
CA ILE A 46 -55.09 15.87 28.75
C ILE A 46 -54.86 14.39 29.13
N SER A 47 -55.91 13.61 29.41
CA SER A 47 -55.75 12.18 29.71
C SER A 47 -55.52 11.33 28.45
N ARG A 48 -56.11 11.68 27.30
CA ARG A 48 -55.88 10.98 26.02
C ARG A 48 -54.51 11.26 25.40
N ASN A 49 -53.80 12.30 25.84
CA ASN A 49 -52.40 12.53 25.45
C ASN A 49 -51.37 11.81 26.33
N LYS A 50 -51.79 11.05 27.35
CA LYS A 50 -50.95 10.04 28.03
C LYS A 50 -51.10 8.69 27.35
N THR A 51 -50.87 8.63 26.04
CA THR A 51 -50.51 7.35 25.43
C THR A 51 -49.10 7.04 25.91
N GLU A 52 -48.97 6.14 26.88
CA GLU A 52 -47.68 5.54 27.21
C GLU A 52 -47.12 4.92 25.94
N GLN A 53 -46.22 5.63 25.26
CA GLN A 53 -45.43 5.07 24.17
C GLN A 53 -44.61 3.95 24.80
N LYS A 54 -45.07 2.71 24.65
CA LYS A 54 -44.36 1.53 25.13
C LYS A 54 -43.12 1.36 24.25
N VAL A 55 -42.00 1.92 24.71
CA VAL A 55 -40.72 1.84 24.02
C VAL A 55 -40.33 0.36 23.97
N SER A 56 -40.21 -0.20 22.77
CA SER A 56 -39.74 -1.57 22.58
C SER A 56 -38.23 -1.52 22.36
N TYR A 57 -37.46 -2.18 23.19
CA TYR A 57 -36.01 -2.27 23.01
C TYR A 57 -35.67 -3.41 22.06
N LEU A 58 -34.71 -3.15 21.17
CA LEU A 58 -34.06 -4.20 20.39
C LEU A 58 -32.82 -4.62 21.18
N THR A 59 -32.71 -5.91 21.46
CA THR A 59 -31.60 -6.48 22.23
C THR A 59 -30.85 -7.53 21.44
N GLU A 60 -29.56 -7.66 21.75
CA GLU A 60 -28.70 -8.72 21.28
C GLU A 60 -27.89 -9.27 22.45
N ALA A 61 -27.75 -10.59 22.53
CA ALA A 61 -27.17 -11.24 23.70
C ALA A 61 -25.64 -11.12 23.73
N ALA A 62 -25.09 -10.81 24.90
CA ALA A 62 -23.65 -10.97 25.14
C ALA A 62 -23.27 -12.45 25.00
N ARG A 63 -22.16 -12.76 24.34
CA ARG A 63 -21.73 -14.15 24.11
C ARG A 63 -20.28 -14.36 24.49
N LYS A 64 -19.93 -15.58 24.86
CA LYS A 64 -18.55 -15.98 25.03
C LYS A 64 -18.05 -16.59 23.72
N GLY A 65 -16.91 -16.13 23.22
CA GLY A 65 -16.35 -16.62 21.97
C GLY A 65 -14.97 -16.07 21.71
N ASP A 66 -14.39 -16.52 20.60
CA ASP A 66 -13.07 -16.07 20.16
C ASP A 66 -13.23 -14.79 19.33
N LEU A 67 -12.33 -13.83 19.55
CA LEU A 67 -12.26 -12.57 18.82
C LEU A 67 -10.93 -12.53 18.08
N THR A 68 -11.00 -12.42 16.76
CA THR A 68 -9.80 -12.29 15.91
C THR A 68 -9.83 -10.92 15.27
N MET A 69 -8.85 -10.08 15.60
CA MET A 69 -8.70 -8.78 14.99
C MET A 69 -7.82 -8.91 13.75
N THR A 70 -8.32 -8.40 12.63
CA THR A 70 -7.60 -8.39 11.36
C THR A 70 -7.40 -6.98 10.85
N VAL A 71 -6.33 -6.79 10.10
CA VAL A 71 -6.08 -5.59 9.28
C VAL A 71 -6.17 -6.02 7.83
N SER A 72 -7.01 -5.33 7.06
CA SER A 72 -7.09 -5.55 5.61
C SER A 72 -6.02 -4.71 4.91
N ALA A 73 -5.31 -5.34 3.98
CA ALA A 73 -4.32 -4.67 3.13
C ALA A 73 -4.45 -5.21 1.71
N THR A 74 -4.22 -4.35 0.71
CA THR A 74 -4.29 -4.73 -0.71
C THR A 74 -2.90 -4.71 -1.32
N GLY A 75 -2.67 -5.57 -2.30
CA GLY A 75 -1.34 -5.75 -2.86
C GLY A 75 -1.30 -6.59 -4.12
N THR A 76 -0.08 -6.92 -4.53
CA THR A 76 0.17 -7.75 -5.71
C THR A 76 1.10 -8.91 -5.40
N LEU A 77 0.83 -10.05 -6.03
CA LEU A 77 1.70 -11.22 -5.95
C LEU A 77 2.92 -11.05 -6.86
N GLN A 78 4.08 -11.38 -6.34
CA GLN A 78 5.35 -11.33 -7.04
C GLN A 78 6.14 -12.62 -6.80
N PRO A 79 7.05 -13.02 -7.72
CA PRO A 79 8.01 -14.08 -7.45
C PRO A 79 8.96 -13.66 -6.32
N THR A 80 9.46 -14.64 -5.56
CA THR A 80 10.48 -14.40 -4.52
C THR A 80 11.76 -13.78 -5.10
N LYS A 81 12.21 -14.28 -6.26
CA LYS A 81 13.32 -13.70 -7.01
C LYS A 81 12.94 -13.50 -8.47
N GLN A 82 13.16 -12.29 -8.95
CA GLN A 82 12.96 -11.88 -10.33
C GLN A 82 14.17 -11.09 -10.80
N VAL A 83 14.57 -11.31 -12.05
CA VAL A 83 15.67 -10.57 -12.69
C VAL A 83 15.22 -10.04 -14.04
N ASP A 84 15.51 -8.76 -14.25
CA ASP A 84 15.33 -8.09 -15.53
C ASP A 84 16.63 -8.18 -16.33
N VAL A 85 16.56 -8.80 -17.50
CA VAL A 85 17.69 -9.00 -18.41
C VAL A 85 17.58 -8.01 -19.56
N GLY A 86 18.61 -7.18 -19.71
CA GLY A 86 18.70 -6.19 -20.78
C GLY A 86 19.94 -6.36 -21.65
N SER A 87 20.08 -5.49 -22.66
CA SER A 87 21.29 -5.43 -23.49
C SER A 87 22.22 -4.33 -23.02
N GLU A 88 23.49 -4.68 -22.78
CA GLU A 88 24.57 -3.71 -22.52
C GLU A 88 25.13 -3.07 -23.80
N ILE A 89 24.89 -3.69 -24.96
CA ILE A 89 25.43 -3.25 -26.24
C ILE A 89 24.31 -2.87 -27.20
N SER A 90 24.50 -1.75 -27.89
CA SER A 90 23.59 -1.30 -28.93
C SER A 90 23.77 -2.14 -30.20
N GLY A 91 22.66 -2.55 -30.80
CA GLY A 91 22.65 -3.38 -32.00
C GLY A 91 21.24 -3.76 -32.42
N THR A 92 21.13 -4.46 -33.55
CA THR A 92 19.85 -5.02 -34.01
C THR A 92 19.75 -6.46 -33.53
N ILE A 93 18.57 -6.87 -33.07
CA ILE A 93 18.31 -8.24 -32.63
C ILE A 93 18.19 -9.11 -33.87
N ARG A 94 19.09 -10.09 -34.00
CA ARG A 94 19.09 -11.03 -35.14
C ARG A 94 18.04 -12.11 -34.95
N GLU A 95 18.02 -12.72 -33.76
CA GLU A 95 17.11 -13.80 -33.43
C GLU A 95 16.78 -13.80 -31.94
N VAL A 96 15.58 -14.30 -31.63
CA VAL A 96 15.10 -14.53 -30.26
C VAL A 96 14.77 -16.01 -30.15
N LEU A 97 15.39 -16.69 -29.19
CA LEU A 97 15.38 -18.15 -29.04
C LEU A 97 14.41 -18.65 -27.96
N VAL A 98 13.86 -17.73 -27.15
CA VAL A 98 12.95 -18.05 -26.05
C VAL A 98 11.71 -17.19 -26.14
N ASP A 99 10.57 -17.75 -25.72
CA ASP A 99 9.30 -17.03 -25.69
C ASP A 99 8.73 -16.96 -24.27
N PHE A 100 7.61 -16.25 -24.09
CA PHE A 100 6.88 -16.22 -22.82
C PHE A 100 6.57 -17.63 -22.31
N ASN A 101 6.61 -17.79 -20.98
CA ASN A 101 6.44 -19.06 -20.26
C ASN A 101 7.49 -20.14 -20.54
N SER A 102 8.53 -19.85 -21.33
CA SER A 102 9.62 -20.79 -21.56
C SER A 102 10.46 -20.94 -20.29
N VAL A 103 10.83 -22.19 -19.97
CA VAL A 103 11.79 -22.49 -18.90
C VAL A 103 13.20 -22.30 -19.45
N VAL A 104 14.00 -21.50 -18.75
CA VAL A 104 15.38 -21.19 -19.11
C VAL A 104 16.34 -21.61 -18.00
N LYS A 105 17.54 -22.00 -18.40
CA LYS A 105 18.65 -22.31 -17.47
C LYS A 105 19.62 -21.14 -17.38
N ALA A 106 20.32 -21.02 -16.26
CA ALA A 106 21.42 -20.08 -16.12
C ALA A 106 22.47 -20.32 -17.22
N GLY A 107 22.89 -19.26 -17.90
CA GLY A 107 23.80 -19.29 -19.05
C GLY A 107 23.15 -19.63 -20.39
N GLN A 108 21.85 -19.95 -20.45
CA GLN A 108 21.16 -20.21 -21.70
C GLN A 108 21.01 -18.94 -22.52
N VAL A 109 21.35 -19.00 -23.82
CA VAL A 109 21.17 -17.89 -24.76
C VAL A 109 19.68 -17.72 -25.06
N MET A 110 19.18 -16.51 -24.84
CA MET A 110 17.78 -16.11 -25.02
C MET A 110 17.58 -15.30 -26.30
N ALA A 111 18.53 -14.43 -26.63
CA ALA A 111 18.53 -13.64 -27.84
C ALA A 111 19.96 -13.40 -28.32
N ARG A 112 20.12 -13.13 -29.62
CA ARG A 112 21.39 -12.74 -30.21
C ARG A 112 21.25 -11.44 -30.98
N LEU A 113 22.21 -10.55 -30.77
CA LEU A 113 22.38 -9.34 -31.58
C LEU A 113 23.08 -9.67 -32.89
N ASP A 114 22.98 -8.77 -33.86
CA ASP A 114 23.82 -8.80 -35.06
C ASP A 114 25.29 -8.55 -34.66
N THR A 115 26.13 -9.56 -34.87
CA THR A 115 27.53 -9.58 -34.50
C THR A 115 28.48 -9.16 -35.63
N ASN A 116 28.00 -8.91 -36.85
CA ASN A 116 28.85 -8.70 -38.02
C ASN A 116 29.89 -7.58 -37.79
N ARG A 117 29.45 -6.46 -37.18
CA ARG A 117 30.35 -5.34 -36.85
C ARG A 117 31.36 -5.70 -35.76
N LEU A 118 30.93 -6.44 -34.74
CA LEU A 118 31.77 -6.83 -33.60
C LEU A 118 32.81 -7.88 -34.03
N GLU A 119 32.42 -8.85 -34.86
CA GLU A 119 33.31 -9.85 -35.44
C GLU A 119 34.39 -9.20 -36.31
N ALA A 120 34.01 -8.26 -37.17
CA ALA A 120 34.98 -7.50 -37.97
C ALA A 120 35.98 -6.70 -37.11
N GLN A 121 35.52 -6.12 -36.00
CA GLN A 121 36.39 -5.41 -35.05
C GLN A 121 37.34 -6.35 -34.32
N VAL A 122 36.87 -7.53 -33.90
CA VAL A 122 37.72 -8.57 -33.30
C VAL A 122 38.78 -9.02 -34.30
N GLN A 123 38.40 -9.30 -35.55
CA GLN A 123 39.33 -9.71 -36.60
C GLN A 123 40.41 -8.66 -36.87
N GLN A 124 40.04 -7.37 -36.90
CA GLN A 124 40.99 -6.27 -37.05
C GLN A 124 41.97 -6.20 -35.86
N ALA A 125 41.48 -6.39 -34.63
CA ALA A 125 42.34 -6.39 -33.44
C ALA A 125 43.26 -7.61 -33.38
N GLU A 126 42.82 -8.78 -33.84
CA GLU A 126 43.67 -9.97 -33.98
C GLU A 126 44.79 -9.76 -35.00
N ALA A 127 44.51 -9.10 -36.13
CA ALA A 127 45.52 -8.72 -37.10
C ALA A 127 46.55 -7.76 -36.50
N ASN A 128 46.11 -6.74 -35.76
CA ASN A 128 46.99 -5.78 -35.08
C ASN A 128 47.90 -6.47 -34.04
N LEU A 129 47.34 -7.38 -33.24
CA LEU A 129 48.12 -8.19 -32.29
C LEU A 129 49.15 -9.06 -33.01
N THR A 130 48.78 -9.65 -34.15
CA THR A 130 49.71 -10.45 -34.96
C THR A 130 50.88 -9.62 -35.46
N VAL A 131 50.63 -8.41 -35.97
CA VAL A 131 51.68 -7.46 -36.37
C VAL A 131 52.58 -7.08 -35.18
N ALA A 132 52.00 -6.79 -34.02
CA ALA A 132 52.77 -6.47 -32.82
C ALA A 132 53.64 -7.65 -32.36
N ARG A 133 53.10 -8.87 -32.36
CA ARG A 133 53.83 -10.10 -32.02
C ARG A 133 54.97 -10.37 -32.99
N ALA A 134 54.81 -10.08 -34.28
CA ALA A 134 55.87 -10.25 -35.27
C ALA A 134 57.05 -9.27 -35.09
N LYS A 135 56.84 -8.12 -34.43
CA LYS A 135 57.92 -7.16 -34.12
C LYS A 135 58.81 -7.61 -32.97
N VAL A 136 58.31 -8.43 -32.04
CA VAL A 136 59.10 -8.94 -30.90
C VAL A 136 60.32 -9.74 -31.35
N PRO A 137 60.22 -10.78 -32.21
CA PRO A 137 61.40 -11.53 -32.65
C PRO A 137 62.40 -10.66 -33.44
N LEU A 138 61.92 -9.65 -34.18
CA LEU A 138 62.80 -8.69 -34.85
C LEU A 138 63.62 -7.88 -33.84
N ALA A 139 62.99 -7.39 -32.77
CA ALA A 139 63.66 -6.66 -31.70
C ALA A 139 64.61 -7.59 -30.91
N MET A 140 64.19 -8.82 -30.61
CA MET A 140 65.03 -9.82 -29.95
C MET A 140 66.28 -10.15 -30.77
N ALA A 141 66.14 -10.35 -32.09
CA ALA A 141 67.29 -10.57 -32.98
C ALA A 141 68.27 -9.39 -32.97
N THR A 142 67.75 -8.16 -32.88
CA THR A 142 68.58 -6.94 -32.77
C THR A 142 69.30 -6.86 -31.43
N VAL A 143 68.67 -7.28 -30.32
CA VAL A 143 69.33 -7.42 -29.01
C VAL A 143 70.43 -8.48 -29.07
N GLU A 144 70.17 -9.61 -29.70
CA GLU A 144 71.15 -10.69 -29.87
C GLU A 144 72.36 -10.21 -30.69
N GLU A 145 72.13 -9.52 -31.83
CA GLU A 145 73.19 -8.97 -32.67
C GLU A 145 74.06 -7.96 -31.89
N THR A 146 73.43 -7.00 -31.21
CA THR A 146 74.13 -5.94 -30.47
C THR A 146 74.85 -6.47 -29.23
N SER A 147 74.29 -7.47 -28.55
CA SER A 147 74.94 -8.14 -27.41
C SER A 147 76.15 -8.96 -27.85
N ALA A 148 76.04 -9.71 -28.95
CA ALA A 148 77.17 -10.45 -29.53
C ALA A 148 78.29 -9.50 -29.97
N LYS A 149 77.96 -8.33 -30.54
CA LYS A 149 78.94 -7.30 -30.89
C LYS A 149 79.66 -6.75 -29.66
N LEU A 150 78.94 -6.42 -28.59
CA LEU A 150 79.52 -5.95 -27.33
C LEU A 150 80.45 -7.02 -26.72
N SER A 151 79.99 -8.28 -26.67
CA SER A 151 80.80 -9.40 -26.15
C SER A 151 82.09 -9.61 -26.94
N ARG A 152 82.05 -9.49 -28.28
CA ARG A 152 83.27 -9.51 -29.11
C ARG A 152 84.23 -8.38 -28.75
N PHE A 153 83.72 -7.16 -28.56
CA PHE A 153 84.54 -6.01 -28.16
C PHE A 153 85.17 -6.17 -26.78
N GLU A 154 84.41 -6.69 -25.80
CA GLU A 154 84.92 -7.01 -24.47
C GLU A 154 86.04 -8.05 -24.53
N HIS A 155 85.87 -9.10 -25.34
CA HIS A 155 86.87 -10.16 -25.50
C HIS A 155 88.16 -9.64 -26.14
N VAL A 156 88.06 -8.86 -27.22
CA VAL A 156 89.22 -8.25 -27.88
C VAL A 156 89.92 -7.23 -26.96
N ARG A 157 89.15 -6.48 -26.16
CA ARG A 157 89.70 -5.56 -25.17
C ARG A 157 90.49 -6.26 -24.07
N ALA A 158 90.01 -7.41 -23.61
CA ALA A 158 90.74 -8.25 -22.67
C ALA A 158 92.06 -8.77 -23.28
N LEU A 159 92.01 -9.29 -24.51
CA LEU A 159 93.19 -9.81 -25.22
C LEU A 159 94.24 -8.73 -25.53
N SER A 160 93.82 -7.49 -25.78
CA SER A 160 94.72 -6.38 -26.12
C SER A 160 95.30 -5.65 -24.91
N GLY A 161 94.97 -6.06 -23.68
CA GLY A 161 95.36 -5.36 -22.47
C GLY A 161 94.72 -3.98 -22.33
N GLY A 162 93.49 -3.81 -22.84
CA GLY A 162 92.72 -2.57 -22.73
C GLY A 162 92.96 -1.53 -23.82
N LYS A 163 93.78 -1.84 -24.84
CA LYS A 163 94.21 -0.89 -25.88
C LYS A 163 93.23 -0.76 -27.05
N VAL A 164 92.54 -1.84 -27.42
CA VAL A 164 91.54 -1.88 -28.51
C VAL A 164 90.34 -2.75 -28.13
N PRO A 165 89.08 -2.36 -28.42
CA PRO A 165 88.64 -1.13 -29.06
C PRO A 165 88.80 0.11 -28.17
N SER A 166 88.69 1.29 -28.77
CA SER A 166 88.74 2.56 -28.04
C SER A 166 87.59 2.68 -27.01
N PRO A 167 87.75 3.50 -25.95
CA PRO A 167 86.68 3.74 -25.00
C PRO A 167 85.38 4.24 -25.65
N GLN A 168 85.49 5.07 -26.68
CA GLN A 168 84.36 5.59 -27.44
C GLN A 168 83.60 4.49 -28.19
N GLU A 169 84.31 3.53 -28.81
CA GLU A 169 83.69 2.39 -29.48
C GLU A 169 82.96 1.48 -28.49
N MET A 170 83.57 1.24 -27.32
CA MET A 170 82.94 0.48 -26.23
C MET A 170 81.66 1.16 -25.74
N GLU A 171 81.71 2.46 -25.46
CA GLU A 171 80.54 3.24 -25.03
C GLU A 171 79.43 3.21 -26.09
N SER A 172 79.79 3.32 -27.37
CA SER A 172 78.83 3.23 -28.48
C SER A 172 78.13 1.86 -28.55
N ALA A 173 78.85 0.76 -28.25
CA ALA A 173 78.30 -0.58 -28.26
C ALA A 173 77.37 -0.81 -27.06
N VAL A 174 77.75 -0.33 -25.86
CA VAL A 174 76.89 -0.36 -24.67
C VAL A 174 75.60 0.44 -24.90
N ALA A 175 75.71 1.66 -25.43
CA ALA A 175 74.54 2.48 -25.76
C ALA A 175 73.65 1.82 -26.83
N SER A 176 74.25 1.12 -27.80
CA SER A 176 73.50 0.41 -28.84
C SER A 176 72.72 -0.78 -28.28
N LEU A 177 73.32 -1.58 -27.40
CA LEU A 177 72.61 -2.67 -26.71
C LEU A 177 71.49 -2.11 -25.80
N ALA A 178 71.75 -1.01 -25.09
CA ALA A 178 70.75 -0.37 -24.24
C ALA A 178 69.53 0.10 -25.07
N ARG A 179 69.76 0.69 -26.25
CA ARG A 179 68.67 1.05 -27.19
C ARG A 179 67.92 -0.17 -27.70
N ALA A 180 68.62 -1.25 -28.06
CA ALA A 180 67.99 -2.47 -28.54
C ALA A 180 67.09 -3.11 -27.46
N ARG A 181 67.53 -3.14 -26.19
CA ARG A 181 66.71 -3.63 -25.07
C ARG A 181 65.50 -2.74 -24.79
N ALA A 182 65.63 -1.43 -24.94
CA ALA A 182 64.51 -0.51 -24.82
C ALA A 182 63.47 -0.76 -25.93
N GLU A 183 63.92 -1.02 -27.16
CA GLU A 183 63.05 -1.36 -28.29
C GLU A 183 62.34 -2.71 -28.11
N GLU A 184 63.05 -3.74 -27.60
CA GLU A 184 62.45 -5.02 -27.23
C GLU A 184 61.33 -4.81 -26.17
N THR A 185 61.63 -4.03 -25.13
CA THR A 185 60.65 -3.70 -24.08
C THR A 185 59.44 -2.97 -24.67
N ALA A 186 59.66 -2.02 -25.59
CA ALA A 186 58.58 -1.31 -26.27
C ALA A 186 57.74 -2.23 -27.16
N ALA A 187 58.36 -3.18 -27.86
CA ALA A 187 57.67 -4.18 -28.66
C ALA A 187 56.80 -5.11 -27.79
N LEU A 188 57.33 -5.59 -26.66
CA LEU A 188 56.58 -6.38 -25.68
C LEU A 188 55.40 -5.60 -25.08
N ALA A 189 55.62 -4.33 -24.73
CA ALA A 189 54.55 -3.45 -24.24
C ALA A 189 53.45 -3.26 -25.30
N SER A 190 53.82 -3.12 -26.57
CA SER A 190 52.86 -3.03 -27.69
C SER A 190 52.04 -4.30 -27.85
N VAL A 191 52.64 -5.49 -27.66
CA VAL A 191 51.90 -6.76 -27.64
C VAL A 191 50.87 -6.76 -26.51
N SER A 192 51.29 -6.39 -25.29
CA SER A 192 50.38 -6.34 -24.13
C SER A 192 49.22 -5.36 -24.35
N GLN A 193 49.47 -4.20 -24.98
CA GLN A 193 48.44 -3.22 -25.30
C GLN A 193 47.41 -3.78 -26.30
N ASN A 194 47.88 -4.40 -27.39
CA ASN A 194 47.00 -4.95 -28.43
C ASN A 194 46.22 -6.17 -27.91
N GLU A 195 46.81 -6.97 -27.03
CA GLU A 195 46.13 -8.10 -26.39
C GLU A 195 45.01 -7.63 -25.46
N ALA A 196 45.25 -6.57 -24.68
CA ALA A 196 44.20 -5.96 -23.85
C ALA A 196 43.05 -5.39 -24.71
N ALA A 197 43.36 -4.72 -25.82
CA ALA A 197 42.37 -4.22 -26.77
C ALA A 197 41.54 -5.35 -27.40
N LEU A 198 42.19 -6.44 -27.81
CA LEU A 198 41.52 -7.63 -28.33
C LEU A 198 40.59 -8.26 -27.28
N LYS A 199 41.06 -8.39 -26.03
CA LYS A 199 40.26 -8.95 -24.93
C LYS A 199 39.01 -8.12 -24.65
N ALA A 200 39.11 -6.79 -24.70
CA ALA A 200 37.96 -5.90 -24.56
C ALA A 200 36.92 -6.16 -25.65
N LEU A 201 37.34 -6.19 -26.92
CA LEU A 201 36.44 -6.45 -28.06
C LEU A 201 35.83 -7.86 -28.04
N LYS A 202 36.57 -8.88 -27.60
CA LYS A 202 36.02 -10.23 -27.40
C LYS A 202 34.98 -10.28 -26.29
N THR A 203 35.17 -9.48 -25.24
CA THR A 203 34.17 -9.34 -24.16
C THR A 203 32.90 -8.71 -24.72
N ASP A 204 33.03 -7.65 -25.51
CA ASP A 204 31.88 -7.01 -26.17
C ASP A 204 31.16 -7.97 -27.13
N LEU A 205 31.91 -8.75 -27.92
CA LEU A 205 31.32 -9.80 -28.77
C LEU A 205 30.56 -10.84 -27.94
N SER A 206 31.08 -11.26 -26.78
CA SER A 206 30.39 -12.23 -25.92
C SER A 206 29.08 -11.69 -25.34
N LYS A 207 29.04 -10.39 -25.02
CA LYS A 207 27.84 -9.68 -24.54
C LYS A 207 26.78 -9.49 -25.63
N ALA A 208 27.12 -9.72 -26.90
CA ALA A 208 26.15 -9.72 -28.00
C ALA A 208 25.15 -10.90 -27.91
N SER A 209 25.51 -11.96 -27.16
CA SER A 209 24.61 -13.05 -26.81
C SER A 209 23.97 -12.78 -25.44
N ILE A 210 22.66 -12.57 -25.43
CA ILE A 210 21.92 -12.26 -24.22
C ILE A 210 21.55 -13.56 -23.54
N ILE A 211 22.14 -13.80 -22.36
CA ILE A 211 21.97 -15.03 -21.60
C ILE A 211 21.11 -14.83 -20.36
N SER A 212 20.47 -15.91 -19.89
CA SER A 212 19.77 -15.89 -18.61
C SER A 212 20.78 -15.94 -17.44
N PRO A 213 20.73 -15.02 -16.45
CA PRO A 213 21.59 -15.08 -15.28
C PRO A 213 21.15 -16.13 -14.25
N ILE A 214 19.89 -16.57 -14.29
CA ILE A 214 19.28 -17.51 -13.34
C ILE A 214 18.56 -18.65 -14.07
N ASN A 215 18.31 -19.76 -13.38
CA ASN A 215 17.32 -20.72 -13.83
C ASN A 215 15.93 -20.16 -13.53
N GLY A 216 14.95 -20.34 -14.41
CA GLY A 216 13.64 -19.76 -14.18
C GLY A 216 12.69 -19.84 -15.36
N ILE A 217 11.60 -19.09 -15.28
CA ILE A 217 10.56 -18.98 -16.31
C ILE A 217 10.51 -17.54 -16.82
N VAL A 218 10.47 -17.39 -18.15
CA VAL A 218 10.34 -16.08 -18.81
C VAL A 218 8.92 -15.54 -18.60
N LEU A 219 8.78 -14.47 -17.80
CA LEU A 219 7.50 -13.79 -17.54
C LEU A 219 7.14 -12.80 -18.64
N LYS A 220 8.13 -12.06 -19.13
CA LYS A 220 7.94 -11.01 -20.13
C LYS A 220 9.04 -11.08 -21.18
N ARG A 221 8.64 -10.87 -22.44
CA ARG A 221 9.51 -10.65 -23.59
C ARG A 221 9.13 -9.31 -24.22
N ALA A 222 10.07 -8.38 -24.29
CA ALA A 222 9.87 -7.02 -24.77
C ALA A 222 10.71 -6.71 -26.02
N VAL A 223 11.06 -7.73 -26.80
CA VAL A 223 11.95 -7.61 -27.95
C VAL A 223 11.58 -8.57 -29.06
N ASP A 224 11.61 -8.09 -30.31
CA ASP A 224 11.35 -8.88 -31.51
C ASP A 224 12.58 -8.97 -32.44
N PRO A 225 12.72 -10.05 -33.23
CA PRO A 225 13.73 -10.12 -34.28
C PRO A 225 13.62 -8.95 -35.26
N GLY A 226 14.74 -8.33 -35.60
CA GLY A 226 14.82 -7.13 -36.44
C GLY A 226 14.69 -5.81 -35.68
N GLN A 227 14.34 -5.82 -34.39
CA GLN A 227 14.28 -4.60 -33.58
C GLN A 227 15.67 -4.09 -33.22
N THR A 228 15.87 -2.77 -33.32
CA THR A 228 17.11 -2.12 -32.87
C THR A 228 17.00 -1.75 -31.39
N VAL A 229 17.99 -2.18 -30.60
CA VAL A 229 18.15 -1.79 -29.20
C VAL A 229 19.29 -0.79 -29.06
N ALA A 230 19.05 0.27 -28.31
CA ALA A 230 20.04 1.29 -28.00
C ALA A 230 20.31 1.29 -26.49
N ALA A 231 21.52 0.88 -26.10
CA ALA A 231 21.93 0.76 -24.69
C ALA A 231 22.65 2.01 -24.15
N THR A 232 22.72 3.09 -24.94
CA THR A 232 23.59 4.26 -24.62
C THR A 232 23.08 5.12 -23.46
N PHE A 233 21.76 5.23 -23.26
CA PHE A 233 21.18 6.11 -22.23
C PHE A 233 20.59 5.34 -21.05
N GLN A 234 19.99 4.18 -21.32
CA GLN A 234 19.33 3.32 -20.35
C GLN A 234 19.43 1.89 -20.87
N THR A 235 19.63 0.91 -20.00
CA THR A 235 19.63 -0.51 -20.39
C THR A 235 18.19 -0.96 -20.64
N PRO A 236 17.77 -1.21 -21.90
CA PRO A 236 16.41 -1.66 -22.16
C PRO A 236 16.22 -3.07 -21.58
N VAL A 237 15.17 -3.26 -20.78
CA VAL A 237 14.78 -4.59 -20.28
C VAL A 237 14.14 -5.37 -21.42
N LEU A 238 14.77 -6.46 -21.82
CA LEU A 238 14.32 -7.31 -22.93
C LEU A 238 13.55 -8.52 -22.43
N PHE A 239 13.99 -9.08 -21.30
CA PHE A 239 13.35 -10.23 -20.67
C PHE A 239 13.20 -10.01 -19.18
N THR A 240 12.13 -10.53 -18.60
CA THR A 240 11.95 -10.62 -17.15
C THR A 240 11.81 -12.09 -16.79
N ILE A 241 12.63 -12.57 -15.86
CA ILE A 241 12.73 -13.99 -15.51
C ILE A 241 12.46 -14.15 -14.02
N ALA A 242 11.58 -15.08 -13.67
CA ALA A 242 11.33 -15.50 -12.29
C ALA A 242 12.02 -16.81 -11.98
N GLU A 243 12.70 -16.92 -10.84
CA GLU A 243 13.44 -18.13 -10.44
C GLU A 243 12.49 -19.32 -10.20
N ASP A 244 11.49 -19.10 -9.35
CA ASP A 244 10.53 -20.12 -8.94
C ASP A 244 9.15 -19.46 -8.73
N LEU A 245 8.11 -20.05 -9.32
CA LEU A 245 6.72 -19.61 -9.17
C LEU A 245 5.95 -20.44 -8.13
N THR A 246 6.55 -21.52 -7.63
CA THR A 246 5.98 -22.33 -6.56
C THR A 246 6.08 -21.67 -5.19
N GLN A 247 6.98 -20.69 -5.05
CA GLN A 247 7.10 -19.82 -3.90
C GLN A 247 6.93 -18.38 -4.37
N MET A 248 6.04 -17.66 -3.71
CA MET A 248 5.67 -16.30 -4.07
C MET A 248 5.66 -15.41 -2.84
N GLU A 249 5.76 -14.12 -3.09
CA GLU A 249 5.58 -13.09 -2.07
C GLU A 249 4.39 -12.24 -2.46
N LEU A 250 3.47 -12.06 -1.52
CA LEU A 250 2.41 -11.08 -1.64
C LEU A 250 2.89 -9.79 -0.97
N ASN A 251 3.09 -8.77 -1.80
CA ASN A 251 3.48 -7.44 -1.36
C ASN A 251 2.22 -6.61 -1.18
N VAL A 252 1.80 -6.42 0.07
CA VAL A 252 0.64 -5.60 0.43
C VAL A 252 1.05 -4.27 1.01
N ASP A 253 0.27 -3.25 0.71
CA ASP A 253 0.44 -1.91 1.24
C ASP A 253 -0.53 -1.74 2.43
N VAL A 254 0.03 -1.56 3.62
CA VAL A 254 -0.69 -1.40 4.90
C VAL A 254 -0.78 0.08 5.25
N ASP A 255 -1.96 0.56 5.61
CA ASP A 255 -2.17 1.97 5.97
C ASP A 255 -1.37 2.38 7.22
N GLU A 256 -0.93 3.65 7.26
CA GLU A 256 -0.19 4.24 8.39
C GLU A 256 -0.92 4.09 9.74
N ALA A 257 -2.25 4.13 9.73
CA ALA A 257 -3.06 3.98 10.95
C ALA A 257 -2.94 2.60 11.60
N ASP A 258 -2.61 1.57 10.82
CA ASP A 258 -2.62 0.17 11.25
C ASP A 258 -1.24 -0.50 11.24
N VAL A 259 -0.24 0.06 10.54
CA VAL A 259 1.12 -0.49 10.48
C VAL A 259 1.74 -0.74 11.86
N GLY A 260 1.42 0.09 12.87
CA GLY A 260 1.95 -0.07 14.23
C GLY A 260 1.52 -1.37 14.94
N LYS A 261 0.46 -2.03 14.44
CA LYS A 261 -0.06 -3.31 14.97
C LYS A 261 0.46 -4.51 14.17
N VAL A 262 0.94 -4.29 12.95
CA VAL A 262 1.44 -5.34 12.06
C VAL A 262 2.91 -5.63 12.39
N ARG A 263 3.23 -6.92 12.57
CA ARG A 263 4.56 -7.39 12.92
C ARG A 263 4.94 -8.59 12.06
N GLY A 264 6.24 -8.84 11.95
CA GLY A 264 6.72 -10.10 11.38
C GLY A 264 6.20 -11.30 12.18
N ASP A 265 6.09 -12.42 11.48
CA ASP A 265 5.61 -13.72 11.97
C ASP A 265 4.11 -13.80 12.31
N GLN A 266 3.30 -12.84 11.85
CA GLN A 266 1.84 -12.91 11.95
C GLN A 266 1.23 -13.81 10.87
N GLU A 267 0.15 -14.50 11.23
CA GLU A 267 -0.65 -15.26 10.28
C GLU A 267 -1.48 -14.30 9.42
N ALA A 268 -1.54 -14.58 8.11
CA ALA A 268 -2.36 -13.84 7.18
C ALA A 268 -3.16 -14.81 6.31
N THR A 269 -4.35 -14.38 5.91
CA THR A 269 -5.14 -15.06 4.90
C THR A 269 -5.43 -14.08 3.79
N PHE A 270 -5.34 -14.50 2.54
CA PHE A 270 -5.63 -13.61 1.42
C PHE A 270 -6.51 -14.29 0.39
N THR A 271 -7.20 -13.47 -0.39
CA THR A 271 -7.98 -13.88 -1.57
C THR A 271 -7.45 -13.11 -2.77
N VAL A 272 -7.47 -13.74 -3.94
CA VAL A 272 -7.15 -13.09 -5.22
C VAL A 272 -8.42 -12.91 -6.02
N ASP A 273 -8.50 -11.85 -6.83
CA ASP A 273 -9.70 -11.55 -7.61
C ASP A 273 -10.07 -12.66 -8.60
N ALA A 274 -9.07 -13.42 -9.06
CA ALA A 274 -9.27 -14.58 -9.93
C ALA A 274 -9.93 -15.77 -9.23
N TYR A 275 -9.84 -15.86 -7.90
CA TYR A 275 -10.37 -16.96 -7.08
C TYR A 275 -11.00 -16.41 -5.78
N PRO A 276 -12.15 -15.70 -5.86
CA PRO A 276 -12.73 -15.01 -4.71
C PRO A 276 -13.24 -15.96 -3.62
N ASP A 277 -13.65 -17.18 -3.99
CA ASP A 277 -14.15 -18.18 -3.05
C ASP A 277 -13.02 -18.97 -2.35
N GLN A 278 -11.77 -18.80 -2.77
CA GLN A 278 -10.62 -19.54 -2.24
C GLN A 278 -9.75 -18.63 -1.38
N ARG A 279 -9.62 -19.02 -0.11
CA ARG A 279 -8.70 -18.38 0.84
C ARG A 279 -7.36 -19.09 0.82
N PHE A 280 -6.29 -18.33 0.67
CA PHE A 280 -4.93 -18.82 0.67
C PHE A 280 -4.22 -18.42 1.98
N PRO A 281 -3.56 -19.37 2.66
CA PRO A 281 -2.78 -19.05 3.85
C PRO A 281 -1.47 -18.37 3.47
N GLY A 282 -1.05 -17.41 4.28
CA GLY A 282 0.24 -16.74 4.17
C GLY A 282 0.81 -16.39 5.56
N ARG A 283 2.08 -16.00 5.57
CA ARG A 283 2.77 -15.56 6.80
C ARG A 283 3.50 -14.26 6.53
N VAL A 284 3.30 -13.25 7.37
CA VAL A 284 4.03 -11.99 7.26
C VAL A 284 5.49 -12.25 7.62
N THR A 285 6.40 -12.07 6.67
CA THR A 285 7.85 -12.23 6.92
C THR A 285 8.47 -10.94 7.40
N GLN A 286 8.06 -9.82 6.79
CA GLN A 286 8.64 -8.51 7.08
C GLN A 286 7.66 -7.38 6.81
N VAL A 287 7.75 -6.32 7.61
CA VAL A 287 7.16 -5.01 7.32
C VAL A 287 8.30 -4.02 7.06
N ARG A 288 8.26 -3.32 5.92
CA ARG A 288 9.29 -2.35 5.54
C ARG A 288 9.11 -1.05 6.31
N TYR A 289 10.20 -0.47 6.79
CA TYR A 289 10.19 0.84 7.48
C TYR A 289 10.03 2.04 6.55
N GLY A 290 10.36 1.89 5.26
CA GLY A 290 10.19 2.96 4.28
C GLY A 290 8.73 3.07 3.86
N SER A 291 8.13 4.24 4.06
CA SER A 291 6.78 4.52 3.58
C SER A 291 6.74 4.78 2.08
N GLN A 292 5.56 4.59 1.49
CA GLN A 292 5.25 4.96 0.12
C GLN A 292 3.93 5.71 0.08
N THR A 293 3.81 6.68 -0.81
CA THR A 293 2.54 7.37 -1.04
C THR A 293 1.89 6.75 -2.27
N VAL A 294 0.81 5.99 -2.05
CA VAL A 294 0.01 5.38 -3.12
C VAL A 294 -1.31 6.14 -3.14
N GLU A 295 -1.63 6.77 -4.29
CA GLU A 295 -2.87 7.55 -4.46
C GLU A 295 -3.10 8.64 -3.39
N GLY A 296 -2.03 9.20 -2.82
CA GLY A 296 -2.10 10.23 -1.78
C GLY A 296 -2.25 9.70 -0.35
N VAL A 297 -2.32 8.39 -0.16
CA VAL A 297 -2.35 7.73 1.15
C VAL A 297 -0.95 7.20 1.50
N VAL A 298 -0.50 7.47 2.73
CA VAL A 298 0.78 6.95 3.24
C VAL A 298 0.58 5.51 3.67
N THR A 299 1.35 4.61 3.05
CA THR A 299 1.30 3.17 3.30
C THR A 299 2.70 2.62 3.56
N TYR A 300 2.75 1.46 4.20
CA TYR A 300 3.95 0.71 4.50
C TYR A 300 3.83 -0.68 3.91
N ARG A 301 4.86 -1.10 3.18
CA ARG A 301 4.83 -2.39 2.49
C ARG A 301 5.10 -3.54 3.46
N ALA A 302 4.16 -4.47 3.57
CA ALA A 302 4.35 -5.75 4.22
C ALA A 302 4.54 -6.85 3.18
N VAL A 303 5.47 -7.77 3.46
CA VAL A 303 5.79 -8.93 2.62
C VAL A 303 5.20 -10.16 3.29
N ILE A 304 4.35 -10.87 2.56
CA ILE A 304 3.70 -12.10 3.01
C ILE A 304 4.22 -13.25 2.17
N GLU A 305 4.81 -14.26 2.80
CA GLU A 305 5.23 -15.48 2.11
C GLU A 305 4.02 -16.33 1.74
N VAL A 306 3.99 -16.79 0.48
CA VAL A 306 2.90 -17.55 -0.12
C VAL A 306 3.44 -18.80 -0.80
N LYS A 307 2.86 -19.96 -0.47
CA LYS A 307 3.15 -21.23 -1.13
C LYS A 307 2.17 -21.44 -2.29
N ASN A 308 2.68 -21.74 -3.47
CA ASN A 308 1.93 -21.94 -4.72
C ASN A 308 2.30 -23.25 -5.43
N PRO A 309 2.21 -24.43 -4.77
CA PRO A 309 2.69 -25.67 -5.35
C PRO A 309 1.91 -26.11 -6.60
N GLN A 310 0.65 -25.67 -6.76
CA GLN A 310 -0.18 -25.96 -7.93
C GLN A 310 0.01 -24.95 -9.09
N MET A 311 0.86 -23.93 -8.93
CA MET A 311 1.05 -22.85 -9.91
C MET A 311 -0.25 -22.15 -10.34
N LEU A 312 -1.24 -22.09 -9.45
CA LEU A 312 -2.52 -21.43 -9.69
C LEU A 312 -2.38 -19.91 -9.63
N LEU A 313 -1.56 -19.45 -8.70
CA LEU A 313 -1.27 -18.03 -8.49
C LEU A 313 -0.22 -17.58 -9.51
N ARG A 314 -0.44 -16.42 -10.12
CA ARG A 314 0.46 -15.85 -11.13
C ARG A 314 1.00 -14.49 -10.66
N PRO A 315 2.26 -14.15 -10.99
CA PRO A 315 2.79 -12.81 -10.76
C PRO A 315 1.88 -11.73 -11.34
N GLY A 316 1.72 -10.63 -10.60
CA GLY A 316 0.88 -9.49 -10.97
C GLY A 316 -0.60 -9.62 -10.58
N MET A 317 -1.05 -10.75 -10.04
CA MET A 317 -2.41 -10.85 -9.48
C MET A 317 -2.58 -9.91 -8.29
N THR A 318 -3.70 -9.20 -8.26
CA THR A 318 -4.15 -8.39 -7.13
C THR A 318 -4.74 -9.30 -6.05
N ALA A 319 -4.41 -8.99 -4.80
CA ALA A 319 -4.91 -9.72 -3.65
C ALA A 319 -5.29 -8.78 -2.52
N THR A 320 -6.27 -9.21 -1.75
CA THR A 320 -6.66 -8.60 -0.48
C THR A 320 -6.26 -9.55 0.64
N ALA A 321 -5.36 -9.11 1.50
CA ALA A 321 -4.88 -9.85 2.66
C ALA A 321 -5.54 -9.35 3.94
N GLU A 322 -6.00 -10.29 4.76
CA GLU A 322 -6.41 -10.09 6.14
C GLU A 322 -5.27 -10.59 7.04
N ILE A 323 -4.56 -9.65 7.68
CA ILE A 323 -3.46 -9.96 8.60
C ILE A 323 -4.01 -10.03 10.02
N VAL A 324 -3.76 -11.14 10.72
CA VAL A 324 -4.20 -11.33 12.10
C VAL A 324 -3.27 -10.57 13.04
N ILE A 325 -3.79 -9.53 13.69
CA ILE A 325 -3.01 -8.69 14.62
C ILE A 325 -3.11 -9.17 16.07
N GLU A 326 -4.27 -9.66 16.48
CA GLU A 326 -4.51 -10.15 17.84
C GLU A 326 -5.62 -11.22 17.81
N LYS A 327 -5.40 -12.31 18.55
CA LYS A 327 -6.39 -13.36 18.75
C LYS A 327 -6.66 -13.48 20.25
N VAL A 328 -7.91 -13.28 20.63
CA VAL A 328 -8.37 -13.40 22.02
C VAL A 328 -9.33 -14.57 22.11
N GLU A 329 -8.92 -15.61 22.83
CA GLU A 329 -9.73 -16.81 22.99
C GLU A 329 -10.66 -16.68 24.20
N SER A 330 -11.88 -17.21 24.09
CA SER A 330 -12.84 -17.30 25.20
C SER A 330 -13.17 -15.96 25.88
N ALA A 331 -13.26 -14.87 25.13
CA ALA A 331 -13.63 -13.55 25.63
C ALA A 331 -15.14 -13.38 25.78
N LEU A 332 -15.57 -12.55 26.74
CA LEU A 332 -16.93 -12.04 26.79
C LEU A 332 -17.08 -10.92 25.75
N LEU A 333 -17.98 -11.11 24.80
CA LEU A 333 -18.19 -10.21 23.67
C LEU A 333 -19.53 -9.49 23.80
N ALA A 334 -19.47 -8.17 23.68
CA ALA A 334 -20.63 -7.30 23.55
C ALA A 334 -20.74 -6.81 22.09
N PRO A 335 -21.96 -6.75 21.51
CA PRO A 335 -22.16 -6.11 20.22
C PRO A 335 -21.73 -4.65 20.27
N ASN A 336 -20.99 -4.19 19.28
CA ASN A 336 -20.50 -2.82 19.22
C ASN A 336 -21.65 -1.80 19.13
N SER A 337 -22.79 -2.20 18.59
CA SER A 337 -24.05 -1.44 18.60
C SER A 337 -24.54 -1.14 20.02
N ALA A 338 -24.41 -2.09 20.97
CA ALA A 338 -24.83 -1.90 22.36
C ALA A 338 -23.96 -0.89 23.11
N LEU A 339 -22.66 -0.83 22.77
CA LEU A 339 -21.71 0.12 23.36
C LEU A 339 -21.92 1.56 22.85
N ARG A 340 -22.57 1.71 21.68
CA ARG A 340 -22.89 3.01 21.07
C ARG A 340 -24.30 3.49 21.40
N TYR A 341 -25.14 2.64 21.99
CA TYR A 341 -26.51 3.01 22.35
C TYR A 341 -26.50 4.06 23.46
N GLU A 342 -27.05 5.24 23.16
CA GLU A 342 -27.36 6.26 24.14
C GLU A 342 -28.89 6.36 24.28
N PRO A 343 -29.46 6.12 25.47
CA PRO A 343 -30.87 6.34 25.67
C PRO A 343 -31.19 7.81 25.41
N PRO A 344 -32.33 8.11 24.77
CA PRO A 344 -32.72 9.49 24.54
C PRO A 344 -32.78 10.17 25.90
N ALA A 345 -32.05 11.27 26.06
CA ALA A 345 -32.09 12.05 27.29
C ALA A 345 -33.57 12.29 27.60
N ALA A 346 -34.07 11.69 28.68
CA ALA A 346 -35.40 11.99 29.17
C ALA A 346 -35.44 13.51 29.28
N ASN A 347 -36.29 14.16 28.49
CA ASN A 347 -36.40 15.61 28.40
C ASN A 347 -36.43 16.18 29.82
N THR A 348 -35.28 16.61 30.34
CA THR A 348 -35.23 17.48 31.48
C THR A 348 -35.77 18.78 30.94
N LEU A 349 -37.07 18.99 31.14
CA LEU A 349 -37.72 20.26 30.87
C LEU A 349 -36.82 21.36 31.44
N PRO A 350 -36.48 22.40 30.66
CA PRO A 350 -35.84 23.56 31.25
C PRO A 350 -36.82 24.14 32.27
N SER A 351 -36.53 23.91 33.56
CA SER A 351 -37.11 24.69 34.65
C SER A 351 -36.59 26.12 34.51
N GLY A 352 -37.29 26.88 33.67
CA GLY A 352 -36.99 28.28 33.39
C GLY A 352 -38.32 29.02 33.39
N GLY A 353 -38.78 29.41 34.57
CA GLY A 353 -39.80 30.45 34.71
C GLY A 353 -39.27 31.76 34.13
N ALA A 354 -39.44 31.94 32.82
CA ALA A 354 -39.09 33.16 32.12
C ALA A 354 -40.23 34.17 32.31
N SER A 355 -40.16 34.93 33.40
CA SER A 355 -40.95 36.14 33.61
C SER A 355 -40.79 37.08 32.40
N PHE A 356 -41.93 37.57 31.89
CA PHE A 356 -42.07 38.45 30.72
C PHE A 356 -41.21 39.73 30.72
N VAL A 357 -40.53 40.05 31.82
CA VAL A 357 -39.71 41.25 32.02
C VAL A 357 -38.31 41.14 31.37
N SER A 358 -37.83 39.94 31.03
CA SER A 358 -36.47 39.74 30.48
C SER A 358 -36.32 39.98 28.96
N LYS A 359 -37.41 40.33 28.26
CA LYS A 359 -37.38 40.66 26.81
C LYS A 359 -37.12 42.14 26.50
N LEU A 360 -37.00 43.02 27.50
CA LEU A 360 -36.87 44.46 27.28
C LEU A 360 -35.45 45.05 27.46
N PHE A 361 -34.44 44.26 27.82
CA PHE A 361 -33.07 44.77 28.01
C PHE A 361 -32.02 43.84 27.38
N PRO A 362 -31.17 44.32 26.45
CA PRO A 362 -30.02 43.57 25.96
C PRO A 362 -28.92 43.55 27.04
N ARG A 363 -28.52 42.35 27.47
CA ARG A 363 -27.39 42.16 28.41
C ARG A 363 -26.06 41.99 27.65
N PRO A 364 -24.93 42.49 28.20
CA PRO A 364 -23.61 42.33 27.61
C PRO A 364 -23.10 40.88 27.69
N PRO A 365 -22.14 40.47 26.82
CA PRO A 365 -21.71 39.09 26.69
C PRO A 365 -20.92 38.64 27.93
N SER A 366 -21.50 37.74 28.71
CA SER A 366 -20.78 37.03 29.78
C SER A 366 -20.10 35.80 29.22
N SER A 367 -18.82 35.63 29.55
CA SER A 367 -17.99 34.51 29.16
C SER A 367 -18.61 33.18 29.59
N ARG A 368 -18.85 32.30 28.62
CA ARG A 368 -19.25 30.92 28.87
C ARG A 368 -18.13 30.20 29.62
N SER A 369 -18.29 30.07 30.93
CA SER A 369 -17.64 29.02 31.70
C SER A 369 -18.11 27.67 31.13
N ARG A 370 -17.23 27.01 30.38
CA ARG A 370 -17.37 25.62 29.97
C ARG A 370 -17.40 24.78 31.24
N ARG A 371 -18.57 24.26 31.61
CA ARG A 371 -18.64 23.08 32.48
C ARG A 371 -17.80 21.97 31.85
N PRO A 372 -16.98 21.25 32.64
CA PRO A 372 -16.10 20.22 32.08
C PRO A 372 -16.97 19.12 31.47
N ALA A 373 -16.83 18.92 30.17
CA ALA A 373 -17.22 17.66 29.56
C ALA A 373 -16.43 16.57 30.29
N ILE A 374 -17.15 15.62 30.90
CA ILE A 374 -16.53 14.39 31.39
C ILE A 374 -15.85 13.76 30.18
N LYS A 375 -14.53 13.90 30.09
CA LYS A 375 -13.72 13.15 29.14
C LYS A 375 -13.93 11.68 29.46
N ARG A 376 -14.77 11.00 28.69
CA ARG A 376 -14.81 9.53 28.66
C ARG A 376 -13.42 9.09 28.22
N SER A 377 -12.60 8.70 29.19
CA SER A 377 -11.35 7.99 28.95
C SER A 377 -11.71 6.75 28.12
N GLY A 378 -11.07 6.59 26.95
CA GLY A 378 -11.52 5.72 25.86
C GLY A 378 -11.70 4.22 26.14
N LYS A 379 -11.52 3.78 27.39
CA LYS A 379 -11.73 2.38 27.83
C LYS A 379 -12.96 2.18 28.71
N ASN A 380 -13.53 3.22 29.32
CA ASN A 380 -14.75 3.10 30.13
C ASN A 380 -15.98 3.44 29.28
N GLN A 381 -16.78 2.43 28.98
CA GLN A 381 -18.04 2.56 28.25
C GLN A 381 -19.21 2.09 29.13
N ALA A 382 -20.42 2.51 28.79
CA ALA A 382 -21.63 2.06 29.47
C ALA A 382 -22.44 1.22 28.49
N VAL A 383 -22.89 0.05 28.95
CA VAL A 383 -23.80 -0.83 28.22
C VAL A 383 -25.10 -0.89 29.00
N TYR A 384 -26.23 -1.01 28.32
CA TYR A 384 -27.53 -1.14 28.95
C TYR A 384 -28.01 -2.59 28.85
N VAL A 385 -28.21 -3.24 29.98
CA VAL A 385 -28.82 -4.59 30.04
C VAL A 385 -30.32 -4.43 30.25
N LEU A 386 -31.12 -5.16 29.48
CA LEU A 386 -32.57 -5.14 29.63
C LEU A 386 -33.00 -6.09 30.76
N GLU A 387 -33.31 -5.55 31.93
CA GLU A 387 -33.84 -6.30 33.08
C GLU A 387 -35.31 -5.91 33.30
N LYS A 388 -36.23 -6.89 33.26
CA LYS A 388 -37.68 -6.67 33.49
C LYS A 388 -38.33 -5.58 32.61
N GLY A 389 -37.80 -5.36 31.41
CA GLY A 389 -38.32 -4.40 30.44
C GLY A 389 -37.76 -2.97 30.56
N GLU A 390 -36.85 -2.72 31.50
CA GLU A 390 -36.17 -1.43 31.67
C GLU A 390 -34.65 -1.55 31.44
N PRO A 391 -34.02 -0.60 30.73
CA PRO A 391 -32.58 -0.62 30.46
C PRO A 391 -31.78 -0.18 31.69
N ARG A 392 -30.97 -1.08 32.26
CA ARG A 392 -30.08 -0.81 33.38
C ARG A 392 -28.65 -0.52 32.89
N PRO A 393 -28.06 0.66 33.19
CA PRO A 393 -26.70 0.97 32.79
C PRO A 393 -25.69 0.18 33.63
N ILE A 394 -24.77 -0.50 32.95
CA ILE A 394 -23.62 -1.21 33.50
C ILE A 394 -22.35 -0.58 32.94
N GLN A 395 -21.44 -0.18 33.82
CA GLN A 395 -20.14 0.32 33.40
C GLN A 395 -19.24 -0.86 33.05
N VAL A 396 -18.63 -0.78 31.87
CA VAL A 396 -17.72 -1.80 31.36
C VAL A 396 -16.40 -1.19 30.93
N ILE A 397 -15.34 -1.97 31.12
CA ILE A 397 -14.02 -1.71 30.55
C ILE A 397 -13.89 -2.58 29.30
N VAL A 398 -13.80 -1.91 28.15
CA VAL A 398 -13.68 -2.56 26.85
C VAL A 398 -12.22 -2.78 26.45
N GLY A 399 -12.00 -3.84 25.69
CA GLY A 399 -10.70 -4.27 25.15
C GLY A 399 -10.69 -4.23 23.63
N ALA A 400 -10.13 -5.29 23.04
CA ALA A 400 -10.08 -5.53 21.60
C ALA A 400 -11.47 -5.44 20.94
N THR A 401 -11.52 -5.00 19.68
CA THR A 401 -12.75 -4.96 18.87
C THR A 401 -12.44 -5.34 17.42
N ASP A 402 -13.30 -6.15 16.81
CA ASP A 402 -13.27 -6.49 15.38
C ASP A 402 -14.23 -5.60 14.55
N GLY A 403 -14.82 -4.58 15.19
CA GLY A 403 -15.81 -3.68 14.59
C GLY A 403 -17.27 -4.13 14.75
N GLN A 404 -17.54 -5.43 14.87
CA GLN A 404 -18.88 -5.98 15.13
C GLN A 404 -19.07 -6.30 16.62
N TRP A 405 -18.06 -6.90 17.23
CA TRP A 405 -17.98 -7.32 18.61
C TRP A 405 -16.82 -6.62 19.31
N THR A 406 -16.99 -6.40 20.60
CA THR A 406 -15.97 -5.79 21.46
C THR A 406 -15.80 -6.64 22.70
N GLN A 407 -14.55 -6.95 23.03
CA GLN A 407 -14.19 -7.65 24.25
C GLN A 407 -14.55 -6.79 25.47
N VAL A 408 -15.25 -7.40 26.43
CA VAL A 408 -15.48 -6.83 27.76
C VAL A 408 -14.47 -7.44 28.73
N ILE A 409 -13.51 -6.63 29.20
CA ILE A 409 -12.45 -7.06 30.12
C ILE A 409 -12.97 -7.06 31.57
N LYS A 410 -13.74 -6.05 31.94
CA LYS A 410 -14.38 -5.93 33.26
C LYS A 410 -15.77 -5.34 33.11
N GLY A 411 -16.72 -5.87 33.86
CA GLY A 411 -18.12 -5.45 33.81
C GLY A 411 -18.99 -6.54 34.40
N ASP A 412 -20.08 -6.15 35.07
CA ASP A 412 -21.05 -7.08 35.63
C ASP A 412 -22.01 -7.56 34.53
N ILE A 413 -21.47 -8.23 33.51
CA ILE A 413 -22.22 -8.74 32.36
C ILE A 413 -22.05 -10.25 32.33
N GLU A 414 -23.17 -10.97 32.39
CA GLU A 414 -23.19 -12.42 32.25
C GLU A 414 -23.29 -12.83 30.77
N THR A 415 -22.83 -14.05 30.48
CA THR A 415 -23.03 -14.63 29.14
C THR A 415 -24.52 -14.88 28.92
N GLY A 416 -25.07 -14.39 27.81
CA GLY A 416 -26.49 -14.43 27.48
C GLY A 416 -27.28 -13.18 27.90
N ALA A 417 -26.66 -12.21 28.57
CA ALA A 417 -27.35 -10.98 28.99
C ALA A 417 -27.87 -10.19 27.76
N PRO A 418 -29.17 -9.79 27.74
CA PRO A 418 -29.75 -9.05 26.62
C PRO A 418 -29.30 -7.59 26.65
N LEU A 419 -28.33 -7.24 25.79
CA LEU A 419 -27.80 -5.89 25.69
C LEU A 419 -28.64 -5.06 24.73
N VAL A 420 -29.02 -3.85 25.13
CA VAL A 420 -29.85 -2.95 24.31
C VAL A 420 -29.00 -2.38 23.18
N ILE A 421 -29.37 -2.69 21.94
CA ILE A 421 -28.73 -2.19 20.72
C ILE A 421 -29.54 -1.06 20.05
N GLY A 422 -30.81 -0.90 20.43
CA GLY A 422 -31.67 0.13 19.89
C GLY A 422 -33.03 0.18 20.57
N GLN A 423 -33.82 1.17 20.19
CA GLN A 423 -35.21 1.31 20.65
C GLN A 423 -36.11 1.59 19.45
N VAL A 424 -37.28 0.95 19.43
CA VAL A 424 -38.33 1.15 18.44
C VAL A 424 -39.51 1.78 19.17
N SER A 425 -39.86 3.01 18.79
CA SER A 425 -41.11 3.63 19.24
C SER A 425 -42.23 3.10 18.36
N ARG A 426 -43.11 2.26 18.93
CA ARG A 426 -44.38 1.92 18.28
C ARG A 426 -45.29 3.13 18.40
N LYS A 427 -45.62 3.71 17.25
CA LYS A 427 -46.49 4.89 17.14
C LYS A 427 -47.95 4.54 17.37
#